data_AF-A0A7S1D6D8-F1
#
_entry.id   AF-A0A7S1D6D8-F1
#
_cell.length_a   1.000
_cell.length_b   1.000
_cell.length_c   1.000
_cell.angle_alpha   90.00
_cell.angle_beta   90.00
_cell.angle_gamma   90.00
#
_symmetry.space_group_name_H-M   'P 1'
#
loop_
_entity.id
_entity.type
_entity.pdbx_description
1 polymer ?
#
loop_
_entity_poly.entity_id
_entity_poly.type
_entity_poly.pdbx_seq_one_letter_code
_entity_poly.pdbx_strand_id
1 'polypeptide(L)'
;IFPYYITKLHGTQGLLALRLVKLFRVVPLLRLGQFNATFQSLVNVLAKSVAYLRLLIILLVFGSAFFGSLMYYLERGYWEYYEPSEGYAFVRVGHDGITKQLSPFRSIPEAFWWFLVTATTVGYGDLVPTSVGGKIVASFAMVLGVLVIAFPVSVFSDLWSKELAVSGAIPEPTSEQSSDGLDPRSQVRISMSLEDVETMAACMESIQ
;
A
#
# COMPACT_ATOMS: atom_id res chain seq x y z
N ILE A 1 32.21 14.42 25.54
CA ILE A 1 30.89 14.31 26.21
C ILE A 1 30.43 12.86 26.40
N PHE A 2 30.82 11.91 25.54
CA PHE A 2 30.50 10.48 25.71
C PHE A 2 31.09 9.72 26.93
N PRO A 3 32.21 10.12 27.59
CA PRO A 3 32.81 9.25 28.59
C PRO A 3 32.13 9.30 29.98
N TYR A 4 31.27 10.28 30.26
CA TYR A 4 30.65 10.43 31.59
C TYR A 4 29.37 9.60 31.79
N TYR A 5 28.68 9.17 30.72
CA TYR A 5 27.46 8.35 30.82
C TYR A 5 27.73 6.84 30.92
N ILE A 6 28.96 6.40 30.63
CA ILE A 6 29.34 4.98 30.61
C ILE A 6 29.53 4.42 32.04
N THR A 7 29.92 5.26 32.99
CA THR A 7 30.14 4.86 34.39
C THR A 7 28.85 4.62 35.18
N LYS A 8 27.69 5.07 34.69
CA LYS A 8 26.38 4.85 35.35
C LYS A 8 25.65 3.57 34.92
N LEU A 9 26.22 2.78 34.02
CA LEU A 9 25.58 1.65 33.33
C LEU A 9 26.26 0.29 33.58
N HIS A 10 26.99 0.15 34.70
CA HIS A 10 27.54 -1.14 35.21
C HIS A 10 26.44 -2.07 35.76
N GLY A 11 25.38 -2.29 34.97
CA GLY A 11 24.41 -3.35 35.18
C GLY A 11 24.37 -4.21 33.94
N THR A 12 24.08 -5.50 34.08
CA THR A 12 24.07 -6.54 33.02
C THR A 12 23.31 -6.13 31.74
N GLN A 13 22.38 -5.17 31.85
CA GLN A 13 21.62 -4.56 30.75
C GLN A 13 22.43 -3.60 29.86
N GLY A 14 23.53 -3.02 30.35
CA GLY A 14 24.42 -2.14 29.60
C GLY A 14 25.19 -2.87 28.49
N LEU A 15 25.44 -4.17 28.66
CA LEU A 15 26.13 -5.00 27.66
C LEU A 15 25.29 -5.26 26.41
N LEU A 16 23.95 -5.37 26.55
CA LEU A 16 23.03 -5.49 25.42
C LEU A 16 22.87 -4.14 24.68
N ALA A 17 22.79 -3.04 25.43
CA ALA A 17 22.81 -1.69 24.85
C ALA A 17 24.10 -1.43 24.05
N LEU A 18 25.26 -1.86 24.55
CA LEU A 18 26.53 -1.75 23.81
C LEU A 18 26.59 -2.64 22.55
N ARG A 19 25.87 -3.77 22.50
CA ARG A 19 25.72 -4.58 21.28
C ARG A 19 24.85 -3.87 20.23
N LEU A 20 23.78 -3.20 20.64
CA LEU A 20 22.93 -2.39 19.76
C LEU A 20 23.65 -1.11 19.26
N VAL A 21 24.53 -0.52 20.06
CA VAL A 21 25.36 0.62 19.61
C VAL A 21 26.37 0.19 18.53
N LYS A 22 26.77 -1.08 18.46
CA LYS A 22 27.58 -1.60 17.34
C LYS A 22 26.77 -1.73 16.04
N LEU A 23 25.44 -1.86 16.10
CA LEU A 23 24.55 -1.80 14.92
C LEU A 23 24.51 -0.40 14.30
N PHE A 24 24.77 0.67 15.07
CA PHE A 24 24.98 2.03 14.51
C PHE A 24 26.22 2.15 13.62
N ARG A 25 27.14 1.16 13.59
CA ARG A 25 28.18 1.10 12.55
C ARG A 25 27.63 0.82 11.14
N VAL A 26 26.35 0.50 11.00
CA VAL A 26 25.65 0.44 9.71
C VAL A 26 25.31 1.84 9.16
N VAL A 27 25.39 2.90 9.96
CA VAL A 27 25.24 4.29 9.48
C VAL A 27 26.39 4.70 8.53
N PRO A 28 27.65 4.31 8.79
CA PRO A 28 28.73 4.34 7.79
C PRO A 28 28.49 3.50 6.51
N LEU A 29 27.62 2.49 6.53
CA LEU A 29 27.22 1.76 5.31
C LEU A 29 26.24 2.59 4.45
N LEU A 30 25.39 3.42 5.06
CA LEU A 30 24.57 4.42 4.34
C LEU A 30 25.41 5.56 3.74
N ARG A 31 26.62 5.77 4.27
CA ARG A 31 27.63 6.66 3.70
C ARG A 31 28.29 6.12 2.42
N LEU A 32 27.85 4.99 1.85
CA LEU A 32 28.11 4.65 0.44
C LEU A 32 27.24 5.46 -0.54
N GLY A 33 26.19 6.13 -0.08
CA GLY A 33 25.31 6.93 -0.94
C GLY A 33 25.93 8.21 -1.52
N GLN A 34 27.09 8.60 -1.02
CA GLN A 34 27.85 9.78 -1.48
C GLN A 34 28.83 9.46 -2.61
N PHE A 35 28.90 8.22 -3.10
CA PHE A 35 29.91 7.78 -4.08
C PHE A 35 29.42 7.53 -5.50
N ASN A 36 28.11 7.51 -5.77
CA ASN A 36 27.61 7.29 -7.13
C ASN A 36 26.45 8.23 -7.48
N ALA A 37 26.54 8.87 -8.66
CA ALA A 37 25.49 9.71 -9.23
C ALA A 37 24.11 9.00 -9.25
N THR A 38 24.11 7.67 -9.39
CA THR A 38 22.94 6.79 -9.31
C THR A 38 22.16 6.91 -8.00
N PHE A 39 22.85 7.09 -6.86
CA PHE A 39 22.20 7.20 -5.55
C PHE A 39 21.59 8.60 -5.35
N GLN A 40 22.22 9.65 -5.88
CA GLN A 40 21.64 11.00 -5.83
C GLN A 40 20.38 11.11 -6.68
N SER A 41 20.32 10.44 -7.83
CA SER A 41 19.08 10.32 -8.61
C SER A 41 17.98 9.60 -7.81
N LEU A 42 18.31 8.51 -7.11
CA LEU A 42 17.36 7.78 -6.26
C LEU A 42 16.82 8.66 -5.11
N VAL A 43 17.69 9.41 -4.41
CA VAL A 43 17.28 10.29 -3.32
C VAL A 43 16.46 11.47 -3.83
N ASN A 44 16.81 12.06 -4.98
CA ASN A 44 16.03 13.16 -5.57
C ASN A 44 14.65 12.69 -6.01
N VAL A 45 14.52 11.49 -6.58
CA VAL A 45 13.22 10.91 -6.89
C VAL A 45 12.42 10.64 -5.61
N LEU A 46 13.04 10.05 -4.59
CA LEU A 46 12.38 9.78 -3.33
C LEU A 46 11.88 11.06 -2.64
N ALA A 47 12.71 12.12 -2.65
CA ALA A 47 12.36 13.44 -2.12
C ALA A 47 11.19 14.09 -2.88
N LYS A 48 11.19 14.00 -4.21
CA LYS A 48 10.05 14.42 -5.05
C LYS A 48 8.79 13.60 -4.71
N SER A 49 8.93 12.31 -4.39
CA SER A 49 7.81 11.42 -4.05
C SER A 49 7.28 11.56 -2.61
N VAL A 50 7.96 12.28 -1.71
CA VAL A 50 7.56 12.44 -0.29
C VAL A 50 6.14 12.99 -0.16
N ALA A 51 5.70 13.87 -1.05
CA ALA A 51 4.34 14.43 -1.00
C ALA A 51 3.25 13.35 -1.14
N TYR A 52 3.46 12.36 -2.01
CA TYR A 52 2.52 11.25 -2.23
C TYR A 52 2.58 10.22 -1.12
N LEU A 53 3.78 9.93 -0.60
CA LEU A 53 3.96 9.09 0.59
C LEU A 53 3.30 9.72 1.83
N ARG A 54 3.39 11.04 1.98
CA ARG A 54 2.70 11.78 3.04
C ARG A 54 1.19 11.65 2.93
N LEU A 55 0.63 11.75 1.73
CA LEU A 55 -0.81 11.55 1.49
C LEU A 55 -1.25 10.13 1.88
N LEU A 56 -0.49 9.10 1.46
CA LEU A 56 -0.77 7.71 1.81
C LEU A 56 -0.81 7.50 3.33
N ILE A 57 0.19 8.01 4.06
CA ILE A 57 0.24 7.89 5.52
C ILE A 57 -0.98 8.56 6.17
N ILE A 58 -1.37 9.75 5.70
CA ILE A 58 -2.56 10.45 6.21
C ILE A 58 -3.83 9.61 5.95
N LEU A 59 -3.95 9.02 4.77
CA LEU A 59 -5.09 8.18 4.39
C LEU A 59 -5.16 6.89 5.24
N LEU A 60 -4.01 6.28 5.54
CA LEU A 60 -3.94 5.12 6.42
C LEU A 60 -4.26 5.48 7.88
N VAL A 61 -3.79 6.61 8.39
CA VAL A 61 -4.11 7.07 9.75
C VAL A 61 -5.59 7.40 9.88
N PHE A 62 -6.15 8.10 8.89
CA PHE A 62 -7.58 8.41 8.86
C PHE A 62 -8.44 7.14 8.74
N GLY A 63 -8.07 6.23 7.82
CA GLY A 63 -8.72 4.93 7.68
C GLY A 63 -8.66 4.12 8.98
N SER A 64 -7.51 4.12 9.66
CA SER A 64 -7.31 3.47 10.94
C SER A 64 -8.21 4.04 12.02
N ALA A 65 -8.35 5.36 12.09
CA ALA A 65 -9.27 6.02 13.03
C ALA A 65 -10.73 5.64 12.77
N PHE A 66 -11.17 5.64 11.50
CA PHE A 66 -12.54 5.34 11.11
C PHE A 66 -12.90 3.86 11.27
N PHE A 67 -12.17 2.97 10.60
CA PHE A 67 -12.42 1.53 10.65
C PHE A 67 -12.06 0.92 12.01
N GLY A 68 -11.00 1.41 12.66
CA GLY A 68 -10.64 0.98 14.02
C GLY A 68 -11.72 1.34 15.04
N SER A 69 -12.30 2.55 14.96
CA SER A 69 -13.42 2.92 15.84
C SER A 69 -14.65 2.05 15.59
N LEU A 70 -15.02 1.82 14.33
CA LEU A 70 -16.15 0.96 13.99
C LEU A 70 -15.93 -0.47 14.47
N MET A 71 -14.71 -0.98 14.32
CA MET A 71 -14.33 -2.32 14.75
C MET A 71 -14.42 -2.46 16.28
N TYR A 72 -13.90 -1.48 17.01
CA TYR A 72 -13.97 -1.45 18.47
C TYR A 72 -15.43 -1.47 18.98
N TYR A 73 -16.34 -0.72 18.34
CA TYR A 73 -17.76 -0.72 18.73
C TYR A 73 -18.45 -2.07 18.45
N LEU A 74 -18.13 -2.71 17.32
CA LEU A 74 -18.78 -3.96 16.92
C LEU A 74 -18.26 -5.20 17.65
N GLU A 75 -17.04 -5.16 18.21
CA GLU A 75 -16.40 -6.30 18.89
C GLU A 75 -16.15 -6.04 20.39
N ARG A 76 -16.75 -4.97 20.95
CA ARG A 76 -16.61 -4.62 22.37
C ARG A 76 -17.02 -5.76 23.32
N GLY A 77 -17.94 -6.63 22.90
CA GLY A 77 -18.39 -7.79 23.70
C GLY A 77 -19.14 -7.39 24.97
N TYR A 78 -19.28 -8.35 25.90
CA TYR A 78 -19.95 -8.15 27.18
C TYR A 78 -18.93 -8.00 28.31
N TRP A 79 -19.21 -7.10 29.25
CA TRP A 79 -18.37 -6.92 30.44
C TRP A 79 -18.75 -7.96 31.48
N GLU A 80 -17.93 -9.00 31.60
CA GLU A 80 -18.21 -10.12 32.50
C GLU A 80 -16.94 -10.54 33.26
N TYR A 81 -17.12 -11.17 34.42
CA TYR A 81 -16.02 -11.73 35.17
C TYR A 81 -15.39 -12.89 34.39
N TYR A 82 -14.09 -12.79 34.11
CA TYR A 82 -13.35 -13.79 33.37
C TYR A 82 -12.46 -14.58 34.33
N GLU A 83 -12.90 -15.78 34.67
CA GLU A 83 -12.32 -16.65 35.69
C GLU A 83 -10.81 -16.93 35.49
N PRO A 84 -10.28 -17.07 34.26
CA PRO A 84 -8.84 -17.23 34.05
C PRO A 84 -7.97 -15.97 34.27
N SER A 85 -8.56 -14.77 34.33
CA SER A 85 -7.80 -13.53 34.54
C SER A 85 -8.05 -12.88 35.91
N GLU A 86 -8.78 -13.53 36.81
CA GLU A 86 -9.20 -13.02 38.13
C GLU A 86 -9.64 -11.54 38.11
N GLY A 87 -10.49 -11.19 37.14
CA GLY A 87 -10.90 -9.81 36.94
C GLY A 87 -12.03 -9.66 35.93
N TYR A 88 -12.62 -8.47 35.90
CA TYR A 88 -13.59 -8.10 34.87
C TYR A 88 -12.89 -7.71 33.59
N ALA A 89 -13.32 -8.28 32.48
CA ALA A 89 -12.79 -7.97 31.16
C ALA A 89 -13.91 -8.00 30.12
N PHE A 90 -13.63 -7.47 28.93
CA PHE A 90 -14.50 -7.68 27.78
C PHE A 90 -14.34 -9.12 27.30
N VAL A 91 -15.41 -9.89 27.46
CA VAL A 91 -15.45 -11.32 27.12
C VAL A 91 -16.45 -11.53 25.99
N ARG A 92 -16.11 -12.46 25.10
CA ARG A 92 -16.94 -12.90 23.98
C ARG A 92 -17.18 -14.39 24.05
N VAL A 93 -18.29 -14.82 23.48
CA VAL A 93 -18.60 -16.25 23.34
C VAL A 93 -17.78 -16.78 22.16
N GLY A 94 -16.95 -17.78 22.41
CA GLY A 94 -16.15 -18.47 21.41
C GLY A 94 -17.01 -19.23 20.40
N HIS A 95 -16.37 -19.76 19.37
CA HIS A 95 -17.06 -20.49 18.29
C HIS A 95 -17.88 -21.69 18.80
N ASP A 96 -17.46 -22.29 19.92
CA ASP A 96 -18.09 -23.45 20.53
C ASP A 96 -19.36 -23.11 21.32
N GLY A 97 -19.74 -21.83 21.43
CA GLY A 97 -20.91 -21.37 22.19
C GLY A 97 -20.77 -21.48 23.71
N ILE A 98 -19.76 -22.21 24.19
CA ILE A 98 -19.56 -22.59 25.60
C ILE A 98 -18.32 -21.91 26.18
N THR A 99 -17.24 -21.82 25.40
CA THR A 99 -15.97 -21.23 25.86
C THR A 99 -16.05 -19.71 25.82
N LYS A 100 -15.77 -19.07 26.96
CA LYS A 100 -15.60 -17.62 27.03
C LYS A 100 -14.16 -17.29 26.65
N GLN A 101 -13.99 -16.39 25.70
CA GLN A 101 -12.68 -15.92 25.28
C GLN A 101 -12.61 -14.42 25.45
N LEU A 102 -11.41 -13.92 25.71
CA LEU A 102 -11.22 -12.48 25.83
C LEU A 102 -11.45 -11.78 24.48
N SER A 103 -12.01 -10.57 24.52
CA SER A 103 -12.14 -9.76 23.32
C SER A 103 -10.76 -9.34 22.81
N PRO A 104 -10.49 -9.48 21.50
CA PRO A 104 -9.23 -9.07 20.89
C PRO A 104 -9.09 -7.54 20.85
N PHE A 105 -10.18 -6.79 20.88
CA PHE A 105 -10.18 -5.33 20.79
C PHE A 105 -10.43 -4.68 22.15
N ARG A 106 -9.42 -4.70 23.04
CA ARG A 106 -9.55 -4.11 24.40
C ARG A 106 -9.42 -2.60 24.38
N SER A 107 -8.60 -2.08 23.47
CA SER A 107 -8.31 -0.65 23.36
C SER A 107 -8.33 -0.15 21.92
N ILE A 108 -8.57 1.16 21.75
CA ILE A 108 -8.59 1.81 20.43
C ILE A 108 -7.25 1.62 19.68
N PRO A 109 -6.07 1.71 20.32
CA PRO A 109 -4.79 1.44 19.65
C PRO A 109 -4.64 0.02 19.11
N GLU A 110 -5.23 -1.00 19.76
CA GLU A 110 -5.24 -2.38 19.23
C GLU A 110 -6.10 -2.48 17.97
N ALA A 111 -7.21 -1.76 17.91
CA ALA A 111 -8.03 -1.69 16.69
C ALA A 111 -7.29 -0.97 15.54
N PHE A 112 -6.46 0.03 15.87
CA PHE A 112 -5.60 0.68 14.88
C PHE A 112 -4.55 -0.26 14.31
N TRP A 113 -3.93 -1.07 15.18
CA TRP A 113 -2.99 -2.12 14.77
C TRP A 113 -3.65 -3.11 13.81
N TRP A 114 -4.83 -3.64 14.16
CA TRP A 114 -5.59 -4.54 13.29
C TRP A 114 -5.86 -3.93 11.91
N PHE A 115 -6.31 -2.68 11.85
CA PHE A 115 -6.57 -2.01 10.57
C PHE A 115 -5.30 -1.85 9.76
N LEU A 116 -4.17 -1.43 10.37
CA LEU A 116 -2.91 -1.25 9.66
C LEU A 116 -2.42 -2.57 9.05
N VAL A 117 -2.45 -3.66 9.82
CA VAL A 117 -2.05 -5.01 9.36
C VAL A 117 -2.96 -5.52 8.24
N THR A 118 -4.26 -5.21 8.32
CA THR A 118 -5.24 -5.61 7.31
C THR A 118 -5.11 -4.78 6.03
N ALA A 119 -4.99 -3.46 6.15
CA ALA A 119 -4.87 -2.55 5.01
C ALA A 119 -3.56 -2.78 4.24
N THR A 120 -2.49 -3.16 4.94
CA THR A 120 -1.20 -3.57 4.33
C THR A 120 -1.18 -5.02 3.83
N THR A 121 -2.29 -5.74 3.94
CA THR A 121 -2.44 -7.16 3.55
C THR A 121 -1.47 -8.12 4.23
N VAL A 122 -0.81 -7.70 5.33
CA VAL A 122 0.08 -8.55 6.12
C VAL A 122 -0.71 -9.64 6.84
N GLY A 123 -1.84 -9.27 7.45
CA GLY A 123 -2.81 -10.23 8.00
C GLY A 123 -2.24 -11.26 8.99
N TYR A 124 -1.54 -10.82 10.05
CA TYR A 124 -0.96 -11.75 11.05
C TYR A 124 -2.00 -12.70 11.68
N GLY A 125 -3.26 -12.28 11.76
CA GLY A 125 -4.34 -13.08 12.34
C GLY A 125 -4.36 -13.12 13.87
N ASP A 126 -3.58 -12.26 14.51
CA ASP A 126 -3.57 -12.02 15.96
C ASP A 126 -4.87 -11.40 16.46
N LEU A 127 -5.40 -10.43 15.69
CA LEU A 127 -6.69 -9.79 15.91
C LEU A 127 -7.60 -10.11 14.74
N VAL A 128 -8.73 -10.77 15.01
CA VAL A 128 -9.72 -11.12 13.98
C VAL A 128 -11.13 -10.82 14.46
N PRO A 129 -11.95 -10.13 13.63
CA PRO A 129 -13.35 -9.90 13.94
C PRO A 129 -14.13 -11.21 13.85
N THR A 130 -14.94 -11.46 14.86
CA THR A 130 -15.76 -12.68 14.98
C THR A 130 -17.24 -12.40 14.79
N SER A 131 -17.68 -11.20 15.12
CA SER A 131 -19.04 -10.72 14.93
C SER A 131 -19.40 -10.66 13.45
N VAL A 132 -20.66 -10.93 13.12
CA VAL A 132 -21.18 -10.81 11.75
C VAL A 132 -21.00 -9.37 11.24
N GLY A 133 -21.33 -8.38 12.06
CA GLY A 133 -21.11 -6.97 11.70
C GLY A 133 -19.62 -6.64 11.54
N GLY A 134 -18.76 -7.20 12.40
CA GLY A 134 -17.32 -7.02 12.32
C GLY A 134 -16.71 -7.59 11.03
N LYS A 135 -17.17 -8.78 10.61
CA LYS A 135 -16.74 -9.40 9.35
C LYS A 135 -17.16 -8.58 8.13
N ILE A 136 -18.34 -7.99 8.12
CA ILE A 136 -18.79 -7.11 7.03
C ILE A 136 -17.87 -5.89 6.93
N VAL A 137 -17.60 -5.23 8.06
CA VAL A 137 -16.70 -4.07 8.12
C VAL A 137 -15.28 -4.45 7.70
N ALA A 138 -14.79 -5.61 8.12
CA ALA A 138 -13.49 -6.13 7.72
C ALA A 138 -13.37 -6.34 6.21
N SER A 139 -14.40 -6.90 5.57
CA SER A 139 -14.43 -7.07 4.11
C SER A 139 -14.30 -5.74 3.38
N PHE A 140 -15.02 -4.70 3.83
CA PHE A 140 -14.87 -3.35 3.26
C PHE A 140 -13.49 -2.76 3.53
N ALA A 141 -12.95 -2.93 4.74
CA ALA A 141 -11.62 -2.45 5.11
C ALA A 141 -10.51 -3.09 4.26
N MET A 142 -10.63 -4.38 3.93
CA MET A 142 -9.67 -5.08 3.05
C MET A 142 -9.67 -4.48 1.64
N VAL A 143 -10.84 -4.30 1.03
CA VAL A 143 -10.96 -3.72 -0.32
C VAL A 143 -10.40 -2.30 -0.34
N LEU A 144 -10.80 -1.47 0.63
CA LEU A 144 -10.31 -0.10 0.73
C LEU A 144 -8.81 -0.03 0.99
N GLY A 145 -8.25 -0.91 1.82
CA GLY A 145 -6.80 -0.98 2.08
C GLY A 145 -5.99 -1.21 0.81
N VAL A 146 -6.42 -2.15 -0.04
CA VAL A 146 -5.76 -2.42 -1.32
C VAL A 146 -5.86 -1.21 -2.25
N LEU A 147 -7.03 -0.56 -2.35
CA LEU A 147 -7.21 0.64 -3.17
C LEU A 147 -6.31 1.81 -2.69
N VAL A 148 -6.18 1.97 -1.37
CA VAL A 148 -5.35 3.01 -0.74
C VAL A 148 -3.87 2.81 -1.09
N ILE A 149 -3.38 1.56 -1.10
CA ILE A 149 -1.99 1.25 -1.45
C ILE A 149 -1.76 1.31 -2.96
N ALA A 150 -2.74 0.93 -3.79
CA ALA A 150 -2.62 0.96 -5.24
C ALA A 150 -2.45 2.39 -5.78
N PHE A 151 -3.18 3.36 -5.22
CA PHE A 151 -3.16 4.76 -5.68
C PHE A 151 -1.76 5.42 -5.72
N PRO A 152 -0.97 5.46 -4.64
CA PRO A 152 0.38 6.05 -4.66
C PRO A 152 1.35 5.28 -5.54
N VAL A 153 1.17 3.96 -5.71
CA VAL A 153 2.02 3.14 -6.60
C VAL A 153 1.79 3.52 -8.06
N SER A 154 0.54 3.68 -8.48
CA SER A 154 0.21 4.13 -9.84
C SER A 154 0.82 5.51 -10.13
N VAL A 155 0.62 6.47 -9.23
CA VAL A 155 1.16 7.84 -9.39
C VAL A 155 2.70 7.83 -9.38
N PHE A 156 3.32 7.01 -8.51
CA PHE A 156 4.77 6.86 -8.49
C PHE A 156 5.32 6.32 -9.82
N SER A 157 4.64 5.35 -10.43
CA SER A 157 5.04 4.80 -11.73
C SER A 157 5.02 5.85 -12.84
N ASP A 158 3.99 6.71 -12.87
CA ASP A 158 3.88 7.77 -13.88
C ASP A 158 4.99 8.81 -13.73
N LEU A 159 5.33 9.15 -12.49
CA LEU A 159 6.41 10.09 -12.19
C LEU A 159 7.77 9.52 -12.60
N TRP A 160 8.00 8.23 -12.33
CA TRP A 160 9.22 7.54 -12.71
C TRP A 160 9.39 7.50 -14.23
N SER A 161 8.33 7.16 -14.98
CA SER A 161 8.34 7.15 -16.44
C SER A 161 8.68 8.52 -17.03
N LYS A 162 8.13 9.60 -16.47
CA LYS A 162 8.43 10.98 -16.89
C LYS A 162 9.90 11.35 -16.68
N GLU A 163 10.49 10.99 -15.53
CA GLU A 163 11.90 11.29 -15.23
C GLU A 163 12.85 10.50 -16.15
N LEU A 164 12.49 9.26 -16.52
CA LEU A 164 13.25 8.44 -17.46
C LEU A 164 13.17 8.96 -18.90
N ALA A 165 12.02 9.48 -19.32
CA ALA A 165 11.86 10.14 -20.62
C ALA A 165 12.73 11.41 -20.71
N VAL A 166 12.81 12.19 -19.63
CA VAL A 166 13.69 13.37 -19.54
C VAL A 166 15.17 12.96 -19.56
N SER A 167 15.53 11.83 -18.95
CA SER A 167 16.91 11.33 -18.91
C SER A 167 17.37 10.66 -20.22
N GLY A 168 16.50 10.54 -21.23
CA GLY A 168 16.80 9.91 -22.52
C GLY A 168 17.12 8.41 -22.43
N ALA A 169 16.81 7.76 -21.30
CA ALA A 169 17.23 6.39 -21.01
C ALA A 169 16.26 5.31 -21.55
N ILE A 170 15.02 5.71 -21.89
CA ILE A 170 14.01 4.82 -22.50
C ILE A 170 13.44 5.54 -23.72
N PRO A 171 13.62 5.04 -24.96
CA PRO A 171 12.84 5.52 -26.10
C PRO A 171 11.37 5.21 -25.81
N GLU A 172 10.48 6.18 -26.02
CA GLU A 172 9.03 6.01 -25.77
C GLU A 172 8.56 4.62 -26.23
N PRO A 173 7.84 3.85 -25.39
CA PRO A 173 6.91 2.91 -25.97
C PRO A 173 5.93 3.78 -26.74
N THR A 174 5.96 3.68 -28.07
CA THR A 174 4.97 4.25 -28.97
C THR A 174 3.62 4.04 -28.30
N SER A 175 3.05 5.12 -27.79
CA SER A 175 1.67 5.14 -27.31
C SER A 175 0.85 4.42 -28.38
N GLU A 176 0.02 3.46 -27.97
CA GLU A 176 -1.09 3.06 -28.81
C GLU A 176 -1.72 4.34 -29.36
N GLN A 177 -1.79 4.36 -30.68
CA GLN A 177 -2.32 5.42 -31.52
C GLN A 177 -3.58 6.04 -30.89
N SER A 178 -3.38 7.15 -30.18
CA SER A 178 -4.30 8.27 -30.29
C SER A 178 -4.37 8.59 -31.77
N SER A 179 -5.55 8.31 -32.33
CA SER A 179 -6.00 8.66 -33.66
C SER A 179 -5.73 10.14 -33.97
N ASP A 180 -4.59 10.46 -34.56
CA ASP A 180 -4.46 11.65 -35.41
C ASP A 180 -3.15 11.58 -36.21
N GLY A 181 -3.25 11.65 -37.53
CA GLY A 181 -2.08 11.61 -38.43
C GLY A 181 -2.05 10.44 -39.41
N LEU A 182 -3.18 10.11 -40.04
CA LEU A 182 -3.17 9.31 -41.26
C LEU A 182 -2.64 10.19 -42.40
N ASP A 183 -1.46 9.86 -42.93
CA ASP A 183 -0.81 10.50 -44.09
C ASP A 183 -1.85 10.68 -45.23
N PRO A 184 -2.03 11.89 -45.79
CA PRO A 184 -2.96 12.11 -46.90
C PRO A 184 -2.72 11.18 -48.11
N ARG A 185 -1.52 10.60 -48.26
CA ARG A 185 -1.25 9.58 -49.29
C ARG A 185 -1.85 8.20 -48.99
N SER A 186 -2.07 7.88 -47.72
CA SER A 186 -2.73 6.62 -47.31
C SER A 186 -4.25 6.72 -47.39
N GLN A 187 -4.83 7.89 -47.11
CA GLN A 187 -6.24 8.21 -47.44
C GLN A 187 -6.53 8.02 -48.93
N VAL A 188 -5.67 8.56 -49.82
CA VAL A 188 -5.82 8.39 -51.29
C VAL A 188 -5.69 6.93 -51.72
N ARG A 189 -4.80 6.14 -51.09
CA ARG A 189 -4.64 4.72 -51.44
C ARG A 189 -5.83 3.87 -50.98
N ILE A 190 -6.45 4.21 -49.85
CA ILE A 190 -7.64 3.53 -49.34
C ILE A 190 -8.89 3.95 -50.12
N SER A 191 -9.05 5.23 -50.46
CA SER A 191 -10.16 5.71 -51.27
C SER A 191 -10.13 5.11 -52.68
N MET A 192 -8.93 5.02 -53.29
CA MET A 192 -8.74 4.40 -54.60
C MET A 192 -9.07 2.90 -54.58
N SER A 193 -8.71 2.19 -53.50
CA SER A 193 -9.06 0.77 -53.35
C SER A 193 -10.55 0.53 -53.07
N LEU A 194 -11.28 1.49 -52.49
CA LEU A 194 -12.72 1.36 -52.24
C LEU A 194 -13.54 1.61 -53.51
N GLU A 195 -13.13 2.56 -54.37
CA GLU A 195 -13.75 2.76 -55.70
C GLU A 195 -13.61 1.52 -56.59
N ASP A 196 -12.47 0.82 -56.52
CA ASP A 196 -12.24 -0.44 -57.24
C ASP A 196 -13.17 -1.57 -56.73
N VAL A 197 -13.45 -1.62 -55.42
CA VAL A 197 -14.36 -2.62 -54.84
C VAL A 197 -15.83 -2.31 -55.16
N GLU A 198 -16.22 -1.04 -55.15
CA GLU A 198 -17.58 -0.62 -55.54
C GLU A 198 -17.84 -0.83 -57.04
N THR A 199 -16.86 -0.59 -57.92
CA THR A 199 -16.99 -0.91 -59.35
C THR A 199 -17.06 -2.41 -59.62
N MET A 200 -16.34 -3.24 -58.86
CA MET A 200 -16.49 -4.70 -58.96
C MET A 200 -17.86 -5.17 -58.46
N ALA A 201 -18.40 -4.57 -57.40
CA ALA A 201 -19.74 -4.89 -56.91
C ALA A 201 -20.84 -4.50 -57.92
N ALA A 202 -20.75 -3.31 -58.53
CA ALA A 202 -21.69 -2.85 -59.56
C ALA A 202 -21.63 -3.71 -60.84
N CYS A 203 -20.45 -4.20 -61.23
CA CYS A 203 -20.29 -5.12 -62.36
C CYS A 203 -20.94 -6.49 -62.09
N MET A 204 -20.97 -6.92 -60.82
CA MET A 204 -21.58 -8.19 -60.43
C MET A 204 -23.12 -8.14 -60.43
N GLU A 205 -23.71 -7.00 -60.05
CA GLU A 205 -25.17 -6.80 -60.12
C GLU A 205 -25.70 -6.70 -61.56
N SER A 206 -24.88 -6.34 -62.56
CA SER A 206 -25.33 -6.22 -63.96
C SER A 206 -25.33 -7.56 -64.73
N ILE A 207 -24.95 -8.68 -64.08
CA ILE A 207 -24.83 -10.01 -64.71
C ILE A 207 -25.95 -10.97 -64.23
N GLN A 208 -26.70 -10.62 -63.19
CA GLN A 208 -27.93 -11.32 -62.78
C GLN A 208 -29.19 -10.60 -63.27
#